data_AF-A0A937PV89-F1
#
_entry.id   AF-A0A937PV89-F1
#
_cell.length_a   1.000
_cell.length_b   1.000
_cell.length_c   1.000
_cell.angle_alpha   90.00
_cell.angle_beta   90.00
_cell.angle_gamma   90.00
#
_symmetry.space_group_name_H-M   'P 1'
#
loop_
_entity.id
_entity.type
_entity.pdbx_description
1 polymer ?
#
loop_
_entity_poly.entity_id
_entity_poly.type
_entity_poly.pdbx_seq_one_letter_code
_entity_poly.pdbx_strand_id
1 'polypeptide(L)'
;MALPGSIPLYTRLRREIANAQDPDPAPHVATRLAEVHHRSFPMAAMRRPASGQYNCHGLTFANRRTGIYNPKDVEAILSDDGYRRISAAEAQPGDIVTCHDGTEVSHTAVITRIERSEALIGGQAVWLLSKWGQAGEYLHTLGEGPYKEHRVVFWTERPLQ
;
A
#
# COMPACT_ATOMS: atom_id res chain seq x y z
N MET A 1 -21.49 10.80 -10.34
CA MET A 1 -21.93 11.22 -8.99
C MET A 1 -20.79 10.94 -8.04
N ALA A 2 -20.40 11.91 -7.22
CA ALA A 2 -19.33 11.73 -6.24
C ALA A 2 -19.72 10.70 -5.16
N LEU A 3 -18.77 9.87 -4.73
CA LEU A 3 -19.00 8.91 -3.64
C LEU A 3 -19.11 9.66 -2.30
N PRO A 4 -19.88 9.16 -1.32
CA PRO A 4 -19.89 9.74 0.03
C PRO A 4 -18.47 9.89 0.59
N GLY A 5 -18.16 11.06 1.14
CA GLY A 5 -16.84 11.35 1.71
C GLY A 5 -15.71 11.55 0.69
N SER A 6 -16.00 11.60 -0.62
CA SER A 6 -14.98 11.89 -1.63
C SER A 6 -14.40 13.30 -1.46
N ILE A 7 -13.11 13.44 -1.72
CA ILE A 7 -12.42 14.73 -1.76
C ILE A 7 -11.84 14.99 -3.16
N PRO A 8 -11.56 16.25 -3.53
CA PRO A 8 -10.80 16.53 -4.75
C PRO A 8 -9.43 15.84 -4.71
N LEU A 9 -9.21 14.92 -5.65
CA LEU A 9 -7.97 14.16 -5.79
C LEU A 9 -7.65 14.05 -7.28
N TYR A 10 -6.44 14.45 -7.65
CA TYR A 10 -6.02 14.47 -9.05
C TYR A 10 -4.59 13.96 -9.17
N THR A 11 -4.29 13.33 -10.31
CA THR A 11 -2.90 13.07 -10.72
C THR A 11 -2.17 14.36 -11.07
N ARG A 12 -0.86 14.28 -11.24
CA ARG A 12 0.01 15.38 -11.68
C ARG A 12 -0.42 15.95 -13.03
N LEU A 13 -0.99 15.12 -13.91
CA LEU A 13 -1.56 15.53 -15.21
C LEU A 13 -3.03 15.98 -15.11
N ARG A 14 -3.53 16.23 -13.90
CA ARG A 14 -4.89 16.72 -13.61
C ARG A 14 -6.01 15.75 -14.00
N ARG A 15 -5.73 14.44 -14.08
CA ARG A 15 -6.80 13.43 -14.17
C ARG A 15 -7.46 13.30 -12.81
N GLU A 16 -8.77 13.41 -12.76
CA GLU A 16 -9.54 13.18 -11.53
C GLU A 16 -9.46 11.70 -11.12
N ILE A 17 -9.29 11.45 -9.82
CA ILE A 17 -9.23 10.11 -9.24
C ILE A 17 -10.46 9.87 -8.37
N ALA A 18 -11.22 8.82 -8.68
CA ALA A 18 -12.36 8.42 -7.88
C ALA A 18 -11.88 7.93 -6.51
N ASN A 19 -12.49 8.46 -5.46
CA ASN A 19 -12.09 8.17 -4.09
C ASN A 19 -13.28 8.29 -3.13
N ALA A 20 -13.17 7.67 -1.96
CA ALA A 20 -14.17 7.73 -0.91
C ALA A 20 -13.54 7.52 0.46
N GLN A 21 -14.23 7.97 1.50
CA GLN A 21 -13.94 7.63 2.89
C GLN A 21 -15.03 6.69 3.38
N ASP A 22 -14.65 5.51 3.85
CA ASP A 22 -15.57 4.58 4.50
C ASP A 22 -15.75 4.96 5.98
N PRO A 23 -16.87 4.55 6.61
CA PRO A 23 -16.99 4.57 8.06
C PRO A 23 -15.88 3.75 8.73
N ASP A 24 -15.41 4.21 9.88
CA ASP A 24 -14.50 3.40 10.70
C ASP A 24 -15.17 2.06 11.09
N PRO A 25 -14.41 0.96 11.11
CA PRO A 25 -14.94 -0.33 11.55
C PRO A 25 -15.37 -0.26 13.01
N ALA A 26 -16.42 -1.00 13.37
CA ALA A 26 -16.85 -1.09 14.76
C ALA A 26 -15.69 -1.55 15.66
N PRO A 27 -15.53 -1.01 16.89
CA PRO A 27 -14.37 -1.29 17.73
C PRO A 27 -14.08 -2.78 17.95
N HIS A 28 -15.12 -3.60 18.15
CA HIS A 28 -14.96 -5.04 18.33
C HIS A 28 -14.45 -5.77 17.07
N VAL A 29 -14.82 -5.28 15.87
CA VAL A 29 -14.28 -5.80 14.60
C VAL A 29 -12.81 -5.43 14.47
N ALA A 30 -12.46 -4.17 14.74
CA ALA A 30 -11.08 -3.70 14.68
C ALA A 30 -10.16 -4.49 15.63
N THR A 31 -10.58 -4.70 16.88
CA THR A 31 -9.84 -5.50 17.87
C THR A 31 -9.66 -6.94 17.40
N ARG A 32 -10.73 -7.59 16.93
CA ARG A 32 -10.64 -8.98 16.45
C ARG A 32 -9.70 -9.12 15.25
N LEU A 33 -9.75 -8.20 14.29
CA LEU A 33 -8.84 -8.20 13.14
C LEU A 33 -7.38 -7.99 13.59
N ALA A 34 -7.15 -7.09 14.54
CA ALA A 34 -5.81 -6.88 15.10
C ALA A 34 -5.25 -8.16 15.75
N GLU A 35 -6.06 -8.87 16.53
CA GLU A 35 -5.68 -10.13 17.17
C GLU A 35 -5.38 -11.23 16.15
N VAL A 36 -6.25 -11.41 15.15
CA VAL A 36 -6.05 -12.40 14.09
C VAL A 36 -4.76 -12.11 13.32
N HIS A 37 -4.57 -10.86 12.90
CA HIS A 37 -3.37 -10.47 12.17
C HIS A 37 -2.10 -10.62 13.00
N HIS A 38 -2.12 -10.29 14.30
CA HIS A 38 -0.96 -10.49 15.16
C HIS A 38 -0.58 -11.97 15.28
N ARG A 39 -1.57 -12.88 15.32
CA ARG A 39 -1.32 -14.33 15.35
C ARG A 39 -0.82 -14.87 14.00
N SER A 40 -1.37 -14.37 12.90
CA SER A 40 -1.04 -14.85 11.55
C SER A 40 0.27 -14.27 11.00
N PHE A 41 0.63 -13.05 11.39
CA PHE A 41 1.78 -12.30 10.88
C PHE A 41 2.58 -11.72 12.05
N PRO A 42 3.25 -12.57 12.84
CA PRO A 42 3.88 -12.16 14.10
C PRO A 42 5.03 -11.17 13.92
N MET A 43 5.61 -11.08 12.72
CA MET A 43 6.67 -10.12 12.40
C MET A 43 6.12 -8.75 11.98
N ALA A 44 4.81 -8.64 11.71
CA ALA A 44 4.18 -7.39 11.38
C ALA A 44 3.90 -6.55 12.64
N ALA A 45 4.28 -5.28 12.59
CA ALA A 45 4.08 -4.33 13.69
C ALA A 45 2.99 -3.32 13.32
N MET A 46 1.90 -3.29 14.09
CA MET A 46 0.86 -2.27 13.91
C MET A 46 1.42 -0.88 14.22
N ARG A 47 1.18 0.06 13.31
CA ARG A 47 1.57 1.48 13.43
C ARG A 47 0.41 2.39 13.74
N ARG A 48 -0.78 2.07 13.22
CA ARG A 48 -2.02 2.81 13.48
C ARG A 48 -3.19 1.84 13.61
N PRO A 49 -4.18 2.15 14.45
CA PRO A 49 -5.40 1.37 14.54
C PRO A 49 -6.17 1.40 13.22
N ALA A 50 -7.19 0.55 13.13
CA ALA A 50 -8.06 0.52 11.98
C ALA A 50 -8.77 1.87 11.76
N SER A 51 -8.92 2.24 10.49
CA SER A 51 -9.72 3.38 10.06
C SER A 51 -10.34 3.09 8.69
N GLY A 52 -11.53 3.64 8.44
CA GLY A 52 -12.22 3.67 7.16
C GLY A 52 -11.83 4.86 6.29
N GLN A 53 -11.08 5.83 6.82
CA GLN A 53 -10.70 7.05 6.09
C GLN A 53 -9.87 6.77 4.83
N TYR A 54 -9.09 5.69 4.80
CA TYR A 54 -8.26 5.33 3.66
C TYR A 54 -7.99 3.82 3.62
N ASN A 55 -7.72 3.32 2.42
CA ASN A 55 -7.22 1.97 2.17
C ASN A 55 -5.71 1.99 1.84
N CYS A 56 -5.15 0.87 1.39
CA CYS A 56 -3.71 0.78 1.05
C CYS A 56 -3.30 1.76 -0.04
N HIS A 57 -4.09 1.90 -1.11
CA HIS A 57 -3.86 2.87 -2.18
C HIS A 57 -3.94 4.31 -1.66
N GLY A 58 -4.91 4.60 -0.80
CA GLY A 58 -5.05 5.89 -0.14
C GLY A 58 -3.87 6.26 0.77
N LEU A 59 -3.31 5.28 1.48
CA LEU A 59 -2.07 5.45 2.24
C LEU A 59 -0.92 5.82 1.32
N THR A 60 -0.74 5.07 0.23
CA THR A 60 0.38 5.23 -0.71
C THR A 60 0.31 6.54 -1.50
N PHE A 61 -0.85 6.87 -2.08
CA PHE A 61 -0.96 7.94 -3.08
C PHE A 61 -1.71 9.19 -2.59
N ALA A 62 -2.55 9.06 -1.58
CA ALA A 62 -3.35 10.18 -1.06
C ALA A 62 -2.92 10.66 0.33
N ASN A 63 -1.81 10.12 0.86
CA ASN A 63 -1.29 10.40 2.20
C ASN A 63 -2.39 10.26 3.27
N ARG A 64 -3.14 9.14 3.23
CA ARG A 64 -4.19 8.78 4.21
C ARG A 64 -5.43 9.68 4.20
N ARG A 65 -5.61 10.56 3.22
CA ARG A 65 -6.75 11.49 3.20
C ARG A 65 -8.05 10.85 2.71
N THR A 66 -7.98 9.80 1.91
CA THR A 66 -9.13 9.12 1.28
C THR A 66 -8.69 7.74 0.79
N GLY A 67 -9.64 6.83 0.52
CA GLY A 67 -9.40 5.53 -0.13
C GLY A 67 -9.57 5.60 -1.65
N ILE A 68 -8.74 4.85 -2.38
CA ILE A 68 -8.81 4.71 -3.86
C ILE A 68 -9.16 3.27 -4.16
N TYR A 69 -10.30 2.99 -4.80
CA TYR A 69 -10.86 1.63 -4.88
C TYR A 69 -10.81 1.01 -6.27
N ASN A 70 -10.64 1.82 -7.31
CA ASN A 70 -10.58 1.35 -8.69
C ASN A 70 -9.11 1.07 -9.08
N PRO A 71 -8.74 -0.17 -9.43
CA PRO A 71 -7.37 -0.50 -9.82
C PRO A 71 -6.85 0.34 -11.00
N LYS A 72 -7.73 0.73 -11.94
CA LYS A 72 -7.36 1.58 -13.08
C LYS A 72 -6.92 2.98 -12.67
N ASP A 73 -7.40 3.48 -11.54
CA ASP A 73 -6.98 4.76 -11.00
C ASP A 73 -5.56 4.68 -10.42
N VAL A 74 -5.17 3.53 -9.87
CA VAL A 74 -3.78 3.28 -9.45
C VAL A 74 -2.84 3.27 -10.66
N GLU A 75 -3.22 2.59 -11.74
CA GLU A 75 -2.44 2.60 -12.99
C GLU A 75 -2.32 4.01 -13.57
N ALA A 76 -3.41 4.78 -13.53
CA ALA A 76 -3.43 6.18 -13.94
C ALA A 76 -2.46 7.03 -13.10
N ILE A 77 -2.47 6.88 -11.78
CA ILE A 77 -1.54 7.58 -10.88
C ILE A 77 -0.10 7.22 -11.22
N LEU A 78 0.23 5.93 -11.35
CA LEU A 78 1.59 5.50 -11.66
C LEU A 78 2.10 6.13 -12.98
N SER A 79 1.25 6.15 -14.01
CA SER A 79 1.59 6.74 -15.30
C SER A 79 1.67 8.27 -15.25
N ASP A 80 0.61 8.92 -14.78
CA ASP A 80 0.48 10.38 -14.81
C ASP A 80 1.45 11.08 -13.84
N ASP A 81 1.78 10.44 -12.72
CA ASP A 81 2.72 10.96 -11.72
C ASP A 81 4.18 10.55 -12.01
N GLY A 82 4.43 9.96 -13.17
CA GLY A 82 5.78 9.69 -13.66
C GLY A 82 6.54 8.61 -12.88
N TYR A 83 5.83 7.67 -12.26
CA TYR A 83 6.46 6.51 -11.66
C TYR A 83 7.04 5.61 -12.75
N ARG A 84 8.27 5.15 -12.54
CA ARG A 84 8.93 4.16 -13.40
C ARG A 84 9.19 2.87 -12.64
N ARG A 85 9.16 1.75 -13.36
CA ARG A 85 9.51 0.45 -12.80
C ARG A 85 11.01 0.39 -12.52
N ILE A 86 11.37 -0.26 -11.43
CA ILE A 86 12.76 -0.55 -11.05
C ILE A 86 12.89 -2.01 -10.62
N SER A 87 14.12 -2.51 -10.62
CA SER A 87 14.40 -3.81 -10.02
C SER A 87 14.34 -3.72 -8.48
N ALA A 88 14.15 -4.86 -7.83
CA ALA A 88 14.21 -4.95 -6.37
C ALA A 88 15.60 -4.54 -5.82
N ALA A 89 16.66 -4.62 -6.62
CA ALA A 89 18.01 -4.24 -6.21
C ALA A 89 18.22 -2.71 -6.15
N GLU A 90 17.48 -1.98 -6.99
CA GLU A 90 17.50 -0.50 -7.08
C GLU A 90 16.52 0.18 -6.11
N ALA A 91 15.61 -0.60 -5.51
CA ALA A 91 14.62 -0.11 -4.57
C ALA A 91 15.29 0.60 -3.37
N GLN A 92 14.64 1.66 -2.89
CA GLN A 92 15.08 2.45 -1.75
C GLN A 92 13.88 2.85 -0.87
N PRO A 93 14.10 3.23 0.40
CA PRO A 93 13.06 3.86 1.22
C PRO A 93 12.41 5.05 0.50
N GLY A 94 11.08 5.12 0.54
CA GLY A 94 10.28 6.11 -0.18
C GLY A 94 9.77 5.63 -1.55
N ASP A 95 10.41 4.64 -2.16
CA ASP A 95 9.84 3.95 -3.33
C ASP A 95 8.58 3.16 -2.93
N ILE A 96 7.80 2.73 -3.92
CA ILE A 96 6.54 2.02 -3.67
C ILE A 96 6.56 0.64 -4.29
N VAL A 97 5.71 -0.22 -3.74
CA VAL A 97 5.43 -1.56 -4.26
C VAL A 97 3.98 -1.65 -4.64
N THR A 98 3.71 -2.25 -5.79
CA THR A 98 2.37 -2.73 -6.16
C THR A 98 2.38 -4.25 -6.18
N CYS A 99 1.39 -4.85 -5.54
CA CYS A 99 1.12 -6.27 -5.62
C CYS A 99 -0.08 -6.50 -6.54
N HIS A 100 -0.02 -7.59 -7.31
CA HIS A 100 -1.00 -7.86 -8.36
C HIS A 100 -1.70 -9.19 -8.10
N ASP A 101 -3.01 -9.18 -8.33
CA ASP A 101 -3.83 -10.38 -8.51
C ASP A 101 -4.23 -10.46 -9.99
N GLY A 102 -3.69 -11.45 -10.71
CA GLY A 102 -3.73 -11.49 -12.16
C GLY A 102 -3.11 -10.24 -12.80
N THR A 103 -3.94 -9.44 -13.50
CA THR A 103 -3.52 -8.21 -14.17
C THR A 103 -3.75 -6.95 -13.34
N GLU A 104 -4.52 -7.03 -12.26
CA GLU A 104 -4.97 -5.86 -11.51
C GLU A 104 -4.09 -5.62 -10.27
N VAL A 105 -3.88 -4.34 -9.93
CA VAL A 105 -3.23 -3.96 -8.67
C VAL A 105 -4.19 -4.23 -7.52
N SER A 106 -3.84 -5.17 -6.64
CA SER A 106 -4.65 -5.57 -5.49
C SER A 106 -4.18 -4.95 -4.18
N HIS A 107 -2.91 -4.54 -4.11
CA HIS A 107 -2.33 -3.93 -2.92
C HIS A 107 -1.20 -2.96 -3.27
N THR A 108 -1.03 -1.92 -2.47
CA THR A 108 0.13 -1.04 -2.54
C THR A 108 0.73 -0.76 -1.18
N ALA A 109 2.03 -0.53 -1.19
CA ALA A 109 2.80 -0.23 0.01
C ALA A 109 3.93 0.74 -0.28
N VAL A 110 4.37 1.46 0.74
CA VAL A 110 5.57 2.32 0.68
C VAL A 110 6.73 1.57 1.32
N ILE A 111 7.88 1.53 0.66
CA ILE A 111 9.11 0.96 1.23
C ILE A 111 9.60 1.90 2.32
N THR A 112 9.75 1.38 3.54
CA THR A 112 10.27 2.17 4.67
C THR A 112 11.73 1.87 4.97
N ARG A 113 12.17 0.64 4.70
CA ARG A 113 13.54 0.18 4.99
C ARG A 113 13.89 -1.01 4.10
N ILE A 114 15.17 -1.13 3.78
CA ILE A 114 15.73 -2.33 3.14
C ILE A 114 16.87 -2.82 4.01
N GLU A 115 16.79 -4.06 4.45
CA GLU A 115 17.86 -4.73 5.20
C GLU A 115 18.58 -5.68 4.26
N ARG A 116 19.91 -5.55 4.14
CA ARG A 116 20.73 -6.43 3.30
C ARG A 116 21.52 -7.37 4.21
N SER A 117 21.45 -8.67 3.93
CA SER A 117 22.17 -9.69 4.69
C SER A 117 22.29 -10.96 3.88
N GLU A 118 23.49 -11.55 3.87
CA GLU A 118 23.75 -12.84 3.22
C GLU A 118 22.97 -14.00 3.88
N ALA A 119 22.53 -13.83 5.13
CA ALA A 119 21.70 -14.80 5.82
C ALA A 119 20.23 -14.81 5.35
N LEU A 120 19.81 -13.81 4.57
CA LEU A 120 18.45 -13.72 4.03
C LEU A 120 18.35 -14.41 2.67
N ILE A 121 17.24 -15.12 2.45
CA ILE A 121 16.92 -15.67 1.13
C ILE A 121 16.78 -14.51 0.14
N GLY A 122 17.61 -14.50 -0.91
CA GLY A 122 17.66 -13.39 -1.88
C GLY A 122 18.47 -12.17 -1.43
N GLY A 123 19.19 -12.24 -0.30
CA GLY A 123 20.16 -11.24 0.15
C GLY A 123 19.58 -9.94 0.72
N GLN A 124 18.26 -9.77 0.71
CA GLN A 124 17.60 -8.58 1.23
C GLN A 124 16.18 -8.82 1.75
N ALA A 125 15.78 -8.07 2.78
CA ALA A 125 14.41 -7.96 3.28
C ALA A 125 13.89 -6.54 3.05
N VAL A 126 12.79 -6.43 2.30
CA VAL A 126 12.12 -5.16 2.01
C VAL A 126 11.00 -4.96 3.03
N TRP A 127 11.11 -3.91 3.83
CA TRP A 127 10.10 -3.51 4.80
C TRP A 127 9.17 -2.47 4.19
N LEU A 128 7.88 -2.69 4.43
CA LEU A 128 6.76 -2.01 3.82
C LEU A 128 5.90 -1.39 4.90
N LEU A 129 5.31 -0.23 4.58
CA LEU A 129 4.19 0.35 5.31
C LEU A 129 2.96 0.28 4.42
N SER A 130 1.92 -0.38 4.92
CA SER A 130 0.65 -0.48 4.19
C SER A 130 -0.56 -0.63 5.13
N LYS A 131 -1.76 -0.44 4.58
CA LYS A 131 -3.05 -0.62 5.27
C LYS A 131 -3.64 -1.98 4.91
N TRP A 132 -4.16 -2.69 5.90
CA TRP A 132 -4.65 -4.06 5.70
C TRP A 132 -6.17 -4.13 5.76
N GLY A 133 -6.86 -3.97 4.62
CA GLY A 133 -8.33 -3.97 4.55
C GLY A 133 -8.98 -3.11 5.64
N GLN A 134 -9.90 -3.69 6.41
CA GLN A 134 -10.56 -3.07 7.57
C GLN A 134 -9.71 -3.05 8.85
N ALA A 135 -8.50 -3.59 8.85
CA ALA A 135 -7.60 -3.58 10.01
C ALA A 135 -6.72 -2.30 10.04
N GLY A 136 -5.67 -2.30 10.85
CA GLY A 136 -4.75 -1.18 11.01
C GLY A 136 -3.76 -0.96 9.86
N GLU A 137 -2.88 0.02 10.07
CA GLU A 137 -1.64 0.16 9.30
C GLU A 137 -0.54 -0.68 9.93
N TYR A 138 0.27 -1.33 9.10
CA TYR A 138 1.32 -2.23 9.57
C TYR A 138 2.64 -1.94 8.88
N LEU A 139 3.73 -2.04 9.65
CA LEU A 139 5.06 -2.31 9.13
C LEU A 139 5.24 -3.81 8.99
N HIS A 140 5.66 -4.27 7.82
CA HIS A 140 5.81 -5.70 7.56
C HIS A 140 6.79 -5.96 6.41
N THR A 141 7.23 -7.20 6.21
CA THR A 141 8.00 -7.58 5.02
C THR A 141 7.06 -8.04 3.90
N LEU A 142 7.58 -8.17 2.67
CA LEU A 142 6.81 -8.70 1.52
C LEU A 142 6.15 -10.06 1.78
N GLY A 143 6.71 -10.90 2.64
CA GLY A 143 6.16 -12.22 2.97
C GLY A 143 5.21 -12.24 4.19
N GLU A 144 5.05 -11.11 4.87
CA GLU A 144 4.30 -11.01 6.13
C GLU A 144 3.07 -10.13 5.92
N GLY A 145 1.97 -10.70 5.41
CA GLY A 145 0.74 -9.94 5.24
C GLY A 145 -0.43 -10.78 4.73
N PRO A 146 -1.65 -10.23 4.82
CA PRO A 146 -2.88 -10.95 4.45
C PRO A 146 -3.09 -11.06 2.93
N TYR A 147 -2.26 -10.41 2.13
CA TYR A 147 -2.35 -10.43 0.68
C TYR A 147 -1.53 -11.60 0.15
N LYS A 148 -2.11 -12.36 -0.78
CA LYS A 148 -1.40 -13.45 -1.47
C LYS A 148 -0.91 -12.89 -2.80
N GLU A 149 0.30 -12.33 -2.81
CA GLU A 149 0.81 -11.69 -4.02
C GLU A 149 1.22 -12.73 -5.08
N HIS A 150 0.62 -12.64 -6.27
CA HIS A 150 1.07 -13.43 -7.41
C HIS A 150 2.23 -12.76 -8.15
N ARG A 151 2.28 -11.42 -8.13
CA ARG A 151 3.35 -10.63 -8.73
C ARG A 151 3.58 -9.33 -7.95
N VAL A 152 4.84 -9.02 -7.69
CA VAL A 152 5.30 -7.81 -7.00
C VAL A 152 6.08 -6.94 -7.98
N VAL A 153 5.74 -5.65 -8.07
CA VAL A 153 6.43 -4.67 -8.93
C VAL A 153 6.87 -3.47 -8.10
N PHE A 154 8.12 -3.06 -8.26
CA PHE A 154 8.73 -1.92 -7.58
C PHE A 154 8.68 -0.69 -8.48
N TRP A 155 8.36 0.46 -7.91
CA TRP A 155 8.25 1.72 -8.63
C TRP A 155 8.95 2.84 -7.89
N THR A 156 9.48 3.79 -8.64
CA THR A 156 10.08 5.01 -8.11
C THR A 156 9.60 6.22 -8.89
N GLU A 157 9.44 7.34 -8.19
CA GLU A 157 9.27 8.67 -8.80
C GLU A 157 10.60 9.45 -8.83
N ARG A 158 11.70 8.84 -8.37
CA ARG A 158 13.02 9.48 -8.37
C ARG A 158 13.47 9.76 -9.80
N PRO A 159 14.08 10.93 -10.06
CA PRO A 159 14.64 11.26 -11.37
C PRO A 159 15.69 10.21 -11.79
N LEU A 160 15.88 10.04 -13.10
CA LEU A 160 17.00 9.25 -13.61
C LEU A 160 18.30 9.95 -13.16
N GLN A 161 19.20 9.17 -12.55
CA GLN A 161 20.55 9.62 -12.21
C GLN A 161 21.45 9.58 -13.43
#